data_AF-A0A957DW50-F1
#
_entry.id   AF-A0A957DW50-F1
#
_cell.length_a   1.000
_cell.length_b   1.000
_cell.length_c   1.000
_cell.angle_alpha   90.00
_cell.angle_beta   90.00
_cell.angle_gamma   90.00
#
_symmetry.space_group_name_H-M   'P 1'
#
loop_
_entity.id
_entity.type
_entity.pdbx_description
1 polymer ?
#
loop_
_entity_poly.entity_id
_entity_poly.type
_entity_poly.pdbx_seq_one_letter_code
_entity_poly.pdbx_strand_id
1 'polypeptide(L)' 'LGGAKKGSERMMLERIRAALDVGAAGVAIGRNIFQADDPQAMTAAVAALIHEDASVDAGMQLLA' A
#
# COMPACT_ATOMS: atom_id res chain seq x y z
N LEU A 1 -1.18 11.80 -4.42
CA LEU A 1 -1.72 11.35 -3.12
C LEU A 1 -0.58 11.30 -2.09
N GLY A 2 -0.07 12.43 -1.62
CA GLY A 2 1.06 12.47 -0.66
C GLY A 2 0.67 12.91 0.75
N GLY A 3 -0.60 12.76 1.13
CA GLY A 3 -1.21 13.32 2.36
C GLY A 3 -0.51 12.92 3.67
N ALA A 4 -0.90 13.54 4.79
CA ALA A 4 -0.38 13.18 6.12
C ALA A 4 -0.53 11.68 6.39
N LYS A 5 0.32 11.10 7.26
CA LYS A 5 0.13 9.72 7.73
C LYS A 5 -1.31 9.59 8.24
N LYS A 6 -2.16 8.88 7.48
CA LYS A 6 -3.61 8.83 7.72
C LYS A 6 -4.07 7.38 7.70
N GLY A 7 -4.55 6.93 8.86
CA GLY A 7 -5.21 5.64 9.05
C GLY A 7 -4.25 4.47 9.25
N SER A 8 -4.84 3.28 9.30
CA SER A 8 -4.09 2.03 9.38
C SER A 8 -3.49 1.64 8.04
N GLU A 9 -2.47 0.79 8.09
CA GLU A 9 -1.83 0.18 6.93
C GLU A 9 -2.84 -0.54 6.06
N ARG A 10 -3.77 -1.30 6.67
CA ARG A 10 -4.86 -1.96 5.98
C ARG A 10 -5.72 -0.99 5.17
N MET A 11 -6.15 0.11 5.79
CA MET A 11 -6.98 1.12 5.09
C MET A 11 -6.22 1.73 3.91
N MET A 12 -4.90 1.90 4.01
CA MET A 12 -4.09 2.35 2.89
C MET A 12 -4.06 1.31 1.76
N LEU A 13 -3.77 0.04 2.07
CA LEU A 13 -3.75 -1.03 1.07
C LEU A 13 -5.11 -1.20 0.38
N GLU A 14 -6.22 -1.10 1.11
CA GLU A 14 -7.58 -1.13 0.54
C GLU A 14 -7.81 0.00 -0.46
N ARG A 15 -7.33 1.22 -0.16
CA ARG A 15 -7.45 2.36 -1.09
C ARG A 15 -6.58 2.21 -2.32
N ILE A 16 -5.41 1.58 -2.20
CA ILE A 16 -4.56 1.26 -3.34
C ILE A 16 -5.25 0.22 -4.21
N ARG A 17 -5.74 -0.88 -3.61
CA ARG A 17 -6.47 -1.94 -4.32
C ARG A 17 -7.68 -1.39 -5.07
N ALA A 18 -8.51 -0.58 -4.41
CA ALA A 18 -9.68 0.04 -5.04
C ALA A 18 -9.31 0.95 -6.22
N ALA A 19 -8.16 1.65 -6.16
CA ALA A 19 -7.68 2.45 -7.28
C ALA A 19 -7.19 1.57 -8.45
N LEU A 20 -6.46 0.49 -8.16
CA LEU A 20 -6.01 -0.47 -9.17
C LEU A 20 -7.20 -1.17 -9.85
N ASP A 21 -8.24 -1.53 -9.10
CA ASP A 21 -9.45 -2.20 -9.61
C ASP A 21 -10.23 -1.35 -10.62
N VAL A 22 -10.11 -0.02 -10.55
CA VAL A 22 -10.71 0.90 -11.52
C VAL A 22 -9.74 1.34 -12.62
N GLY A 23 -8.60 0.66 -12.77
CA GLY A 23 -7.65 0.84 -13.86
C GLY A 23 -6.50 1.82 -13.58
N ALA A 24 -6.20 2.15 -12.31
CA ALA A 24 -4.99 2.88 -12.01
C ALA A 24 -3.74 2.05 -12.35
N ALA A 25 -2.73 2.69 -12.95
CA ALA A 25 -1.46 2.04 -13.28
C ALA A 25 -0.47 1.94 -12.10
N GLY A 26 -0.79 2.56 -10.97
CA GLY A 26 0.09 2.63 -9.79
C GLY A 26 -0.31 3.76 -8.85
N VAL A 27 0.54 4.02 -7.85
CA VAL A 27 0.29 5.05 -6.83
C VAL A 27 1.53 5.88 -6.53
N ALA A 28 1.31 7.13 -6.14
CA ALA A 28 2.37 8.02 -5.67
C ALA A 28 2.18 8.27 -4.16
N ILE A 29 2.94 7.53 -3.34
CA ILE A 29 2.86 7.54 -1.86
C ILE A 29 4.24 7.79 -1.27
N GLY A 30 4.34 8.80 -0.40
CA GLY A 30 5.58 9.16 0.30
C GLY A 30 5.51 8.90 1.80
N ARG A 31 4.87 9.82 2.55
CA ARG A 31 4.83 9.81 4.02
C ARG A 31 4.39 8.50 4.64
N ASN A 32 3.40 7.81 4.06
CA ASN A 32 2.96 6.52 4.60
C ASN A 32 4.00 5.40 4.44
N ILE A 33 4.96 5.52 3.51
CA ILE A 33 6.05 4.56 3.36
C ILE A 33 7.18 4.92 4.33
N PHE A 34 7.78 6.12 4.20
CA PHE A 34 8.98 6.44 4.98
C PHE A 34 8.72 6.72 6.48
N GLN A 35 7.45 6.91 6.89
CA GLN A 35 7.05 7.00 8.29
C GLN A 35 6.33 5.74 8.78
N ALA A 36 6.34 4.63 8.01
CA ALA A 36 5.91 3.33 8.50
C ALA A 36 6.91 2.82 9.55
N ASP A 37 6.44 1.90 10.40
CA ASP A 37 7.30 1.29 11.42
C ASP A 37 8.37 0.41 10.74
N ASP A 38 8.00 -0.27 9.65
CA ASP A 38 8.91 -0.89 8.70
C ASP A 38 8.64 -0.37 7.27
N PRO A 39 9.43 0.62 6.79
CA PRO A 39 9.32 1.14 5.43
C PRO A 39 9.60 0.10 4.33
N GLN A 40 10.43 -0.90 4.59
CA GLN A 40 10.75 -1.95 3.63
C GLN A 40 9.54 -2.88 3.45
N ALA A 41 8.97 -3.35 4.55
CA ALA A 41 7.75 -4.16 4.55
C ALA A 41 6.58 -3.41 3.89
N MET A 42 6.39 -2.13 4.23
CA MET A 42 5.36 -1.28 3.61
C MET A 42 5.57 -1.14 2.10
N THR A 43 6.82 -0.94 1.66
CA THR A 43 7.14 -0.85 0.23
C THR A 43 6.86 -2.17 -0.48
N ALA A 44 7.23 -3.31 0.12
CA ALA A 44 6.99 -4.63 -0.42
C ALA A 44 5.49 -4.93 -0.55
N ALA A 45 4.68 -4.60 0.47
CA ALA A 45 3.24 -4.75 0.43
C ALA A 45 2.60 -3.94 -0.71
N VAL A 46 3.00 -2.67 -0.88
CA VAL A 46 2.52 -1.83 -1.98
C VAL A 46 2.95 -2.38 -3.35
N ALA A 47 4.21 -2.83 -3.48
CA ALA A 47 4.72 -3.40 -4.72
C ALA A 47 3.98 -4.68 -5.12
N ALA A 48 3.69 -5.57 -4.17
CA ALA A 48 2.91 -6.79 -4.41
C ALA A 48 1.51 -6.49 -4.96
N LEU A 49 0.84 -5.47 -4.42
CA LEU A 49 -0.48 -5.03 -4.95
C LEU A 49 -0.38 -4.53 -6.40
N ILE A 50 0.63 -3.71 -6.73
CA ILE A 50 0.75 -3.05 -8.05
C ILE A 50 1.27 -4.02 -9.13
N HIS A 51 2.25 -4.85 -8.79
CA HIS A 51 3.01 -5.62 -9.78
C HIS A 51 2.64 -7.10 -9.82
N GLU A 52 2.06 -7.63 -8.74
CA GLU A 52 1.76 -9.07 -8.59
C GLU A 52 0.25 -9.33 -8.42
N ASP A 53 -0.58 -8.28 -8.52
CA ASP A 53 -2.03 -8.32 -8.31
C ASP A 53 -2.42 -8.93 -6.95
N ALA A 54 -1.57 -8.76 -5.94
CA ALA A 54 -1.81 -9.31 -4.61
C ALA A 54 -3.07 -8.72 -3.96
N SER A 55 -3.74 -9.54 -3.13
CA SER A 55 -4.86 -9.10 -2.31
C SER A 55 -4.39 -8.23 -1.15
N VAL A 56 -5.32 -7.46 -0.56
CA VAL A 56 -5.04 -6.68 0.66
C VAL A 56 -4.54 -7.58 1.79
N ASP A 57 -5.11 -8.78 1.95
CA ASP A 57 -4.72 -9.70 3.01
C ASP A 57 -3.29 -10.26 2.79
N ALA A 58 -2.91 -10.57 1.55
CA ALA A 58 -1.55 -10.94 1.21
C ALA A 58 -0.57 -9.78 1.48
N GLY A 59 -0.95 -8.55 1.15
CA GLY A 59 -0.16 -7.36 1.49
C GLY A 59 0.02 -7.16 3.00
N MET A 60 -1.03 -7.41 3.79
CA MET A 60 -0.96 -7.32 5.27
C MET A 60 -0.04 -8.38 5.88
N GLN A 61 0.06 -9.58 5.28
CA GLN A 61 0.98 -10.62 5.75
C GLN A 61 2.45 -10.22 5.63
N LEU A 62 2.78 -9.29 4.73
CA LEU A 62 4.14 -8.77 4.57
C LEU A 62 4.50 -7.73 5.63
N LEU A 63 3.52 -7.24 6.40
CA LEU A 63 3.69 -6.26 7.49
C LEU A 63 3.74 -6.91 8.88
N ALA A 64 3.65 -8.25 8.95
CA ALA A 64 3.60 -9.03 10.18
C ALA A 64 4.99 -9.28 10.79
#